data_AF-A0A2A7WY43-F1
#
_entry.id   AF-A0A2A7WY43-F1
#
_cell.length_a   1.000
_cell.length_b   1.000
_cell.length_c   1.000
_cell.angle_alpha   90.00
_cell.angle_beta   90.00
_cell.angle_gamma   90.00
#
_symmetry.space_group_name_H-M   'P 1'
#
loop_
_entity.id
_entity.type
_entity.pdbx_description
1 polymer ?
#
loop_
_entity_poly.entity_id
_entity_poly.type
_entity_poly.pdbx_seq_one_letter_code
_entity_poly.pdbx_strand_id
1 'polypeptide(L)'
;MNDEFRISIYLNESDNVFASYYNTDDLHLNSELEDFIISKLQNAKQKNIKITYYGQENIDEDSLKSATFNSFSKLMKEDELVYTRNIKKTIILFVIGIIIGVFYLKLSSKHEYIGGILSIVCWVFIWSGTEVYFFDNLQIKQKIRKCRELLSANVYKKTSE
;
A
#
# COMPACT_ATOMS: atom_id res chain seq x y z
N MET A 1 4.31 7.16 -29.60
CA MET A 1 5.16 6.30 -28.75
C MET A 1 4.25 5.56 -27.79
N ASN A 2 4.15 4.23 -27.90
CA ASN A 2 3.54 3.43 -26.83
C ASN A 2 4.59 3.37 -25.72
N ASP A 3 4.42 4.18 -24.67
CA ASP A 3 5.26 4.12 -23.47
C ASP A 3 4.96 2.81 -22.73
N GLU A 4 5.64 1.73 -23.16
CA GLU A 4 5.62 0.43 -22.49
C GLU A 4 6.65 0.47 -21.35
N PHE A 5 6.18 0.29 -20.11
CA PHE A 5 7.07 0.25 -18.95
C PHE A 5 7.50 -1.21 -18.68
N ARG A 6 8.80 -1.48 -18.76
CA ARG A 6 9.34 -2.85 -18.63
C ARG A 6 10.05 -3.04 -17.30
N ILE A 7 9.69 -4.11 -16.60
CA ILE A 7 10.35 -4.60 -15.39
C ILE A 7 11.00 -5.94 -15.73
N SER A 8 12.33 -5.97 -15.75
CA SER A 8 13.12 -7.17 -15.99
C SER A 8 13.63 -7.72 -14.67
N ILE A 9 13.33 -9.00 -14.41
CA ILE A 9 13.69 -9.69 -13.16
C ILE A 9 14.57 -10.88 -13.53
N TYR A 10 15.76 -10.95 -12.96
CA TYR A 10 16.64 -12.09 -13.11
C TYR A 10 16.52 -12.99 -11.89
N LEU A 11 16.29 -14.28 -12.12
CA LEU A 11 16.14 -15.33 -11.12
C LEU A 11 17.41 -16.18 -11.14
N ASN A 12 18.19 -16.13 -10.07
CA ASN A 12 19.29 -17.09 -9.90
C ASN A 12 18.72 -18.45 -9.46
N GLU A 13 19.48 -19.53 -9.71
CA GLU A 13 19.12 -20.90 -9.29
C GLU A 13 18.97 -21.08 -7.77
N SER A 14 19.45 -20.14 -6.96
CA SER A 14 19.32 -20.18 -5.50
C SER A 14 18.15 -19.36 -4.96
N ASP A 15 17.47 -18.57 -5.81
CA ASP A 15 16.49 -17.58 -5.37
C ASP A 15 15.09 -18.18 -5.28
N ASN A 16 14.49 -18.14 -4.09
CA ASN A 16 13.12 -18.65 -3.91
C ASN A 16 12.11 -17.67 -4.50
N VAL A 17 11.60 -17.94 -5.70
CA VAL A 17 10.61 -17.08 -6.37
C VAL A 17 9.29 -16.99 -5.61
N PHE A 18 8.88 -18.12 -5.02
CA PHE A 18 7.62 -18.26 -4.30
C PHE A 18 7.81 -18.10 -2.78
N ALA A 19 6.76 -17.70 -2.09
CA ALA A 19 6.75 -17.61 -0.63
C ALA A 19 7.07 -18.97 0.01
N SER A 20 7.65 -19.01 1.21
CA SER A 20 8.00 -20.31 1.84
C SER A 20 6.78 -21.10 2.36
N TYR A 21 5.66 -20.43 2.58
CA TYR A 21 4.44 -21.02 3.13
C TYR A 21 3.21 -20.49 2.40
N TYR A 22 2.62 -21.33 1.56
CA TYR A 22 1.39 -21.04 0.82
C TYR A 22 0.62 -22.33 0.55
N ASN A 23 -0.66 -22.22 0.24
CA ASN A 23 -1.45 -23.37 -0.19
C ASN A 23 -1.10 -23.68 -1.66
N THR A 24 -0.97 -24.94 -2.06
CA THR A 24 -0.58 -25.33 -3.42
C THR A 24 -1.46 -24.70 -4.51
N ASP A 25 -2.71 -24.39 -4.20
CA ASP A 25 -3.68 -23.77 -5.12
C ASP A 25 -3.64 -22.21 -5.10
N ASP A 26 -2.86 -21.61 -4.20
CA ASP A 26 -2.75 -20.16 -4.01
C ASP A 26 -1.28 -19.78 -3.87
N LEU A 27 -0.55 -19.88 -5.00
CA LEU A 27 0.84 -19.45 -5.11
C LEU A 27 0.97 -17.95 -4.88
N HIS A 28 2.00 -17.53 -4.13
CA HIS A 28 2.39 -16.13 -3.95
C HIS A 28 3.88 -15.99 -4.21
N LEU A 29 4.29 -14.82 -4.70
CA LEU A 29 5.69 -14.42 -4.75
C LEU A 29 6.25 -14.27 -3.33
N ASN A 30 7.58 -14.37 -3.20
CA ASN A 30 8.23 -14.00 -1.95
C ASN A 30 8.12 -12.47 -1.71
N SER A 31 8.24 -12.03 -0.46
CA SER A 31 8.09 -10.62 -0.11
C SER A 31 9.20 -9.72 -0.69
N GLU A 32 10.42 -10.24 -0.83
CA GLU A 32 11.55 -9.48 -1.37
C GLU A 32 11.34 -9.10 -2.85
N LEU A 33 10.76 -10.02 -3.62
CA LEU A 33 10.42 -9.86 -5.02
C LEU A 33 9.23 -8.93 -5.21
N GLU A 34 8.22 -9.03 -4.33
CA GLU A 34 7.09 -8.09 -4.28
C GLU A 34 7.60 -6.65 -4.08
N ASP A 35 8.44 -6.43 -3.07
CA ASP A 35 9.02 -5.13 -2.75
C ASP A 35 9.90 -4.60 -3.89
N PHE A 36 10.71 -5.48 -4.49
CA PHE A 36 11.51 -5.12 -5.65
C PHE A 36 10.66 -4.62 -6.82
N ILE A 37 9.61 -5.36 -7.20
CA ILE A 37 8.71 -5.00 -8.29
C ILE A 37 8.02 -3.65 -8.01
N ILE A 38 7.52 -3.45 -6.79
CA ILE A 38 6.87 -2.19 -6.37
C ILE A 38 7.86 -1.02 -6.41
N SER A 39 9.13 -1.25 -6.02
CA SER A 39 10.17 -0.22 -6.02
C SER A 39 10.50 0.30 -7.42
N LYS A 40 10.34 -0.54 -8.46
CA LYS A 40 10.59 -0.14 -9.85
C LYS A 40 9.50 0.76 -10.42
N LEU A 41 8.29 0.72 -9.85
CA LEU A 41 7.19 1.57 -10.29
C LEU A 41 7.38 3.01 -9.79
N GLN A 42 7.25 3.95 -10.72
CA GLN A 42 7.18 5.37 -10.38
C GLN A 42 5.81 5.70 -9.78
N ASN A 43 5.71 6.85 -9.09
CA ASN A 43 4.43 7.32 -8.54
C ASN A 43 3.48 7.90 -9.62
N ALA A 44 3.97 8.05 -10.86
CA ALA A 44 3.18 8.46 -12.02
C ALA A 44 2.39 7.28 -12.61
N LYS A 45 1.35 7.57 -13.40
CA LYS A 45 0.49 6.52 -13.97
C LYS A 45 1.26 5.81 -15.06
N GLN A 46 1.46 4.50 -14.91
CA GLN A 46 2.05 3.69 -15.95
C GLN A 46 0.93 2.96 -16.70
N LYS A 47 1.01 2.97 -18.02
CA LYS A 47 0.15 2.18 -18.90
C LYS A 47 1.00 1.08 -19.50
N ASN A 48 0.43 -0.09 -19.72
CA ASN A 48 1.09 -1.22 -20.39
C ASN A 48 2.39 -1.65 -19.68
N ILE A 49 2.27 -2.04 -18.40
CA ILE A 49 3.39 -2.61 -17.66
C ILE A 49 3.65 -4.03 -18.18
N LYS A 50 4.92 -4.33 -18.44
CA LYS A 50 5.39 -5.66 -18.83
C LYS A 50 6.43 -6.15 -17.84
N ILE A 51 6.14 -7.27 -17.18
CA ILE A 51 7.05 -7.94 -16.25
C ILE A 51 7.64 -9.13 -16.99
N THR A 52 8.96 -9.24 -17.02
CA THR A 52 9.66 -10.36 -17.68
C THR A 52 10.62 -11.00 -16.71
N TYR A 53 10.38 -12.28 -16.42
CA TYR A 53 11.24 -13.12 -15.61
C TYR A 53 12.25 -13.84 -16.50
N TYR A 54 13.53 -13.72 -16.16
CA TYR A 54 14.67 -14.38 -16.81
C TYR A 54 15.27 -15.39 -15.83
N GLY A 55 15.54 -16.61 -16.27
CA GLY A 55 16.15 -17.62 -15.41
C GLY A 55 16.28 -18.97 -16.12
N GLN A 56 17.17 -19.81 -15.60
CA GLN A 56 17.38 -21.19 -16.07
C GLN A 56 16.43 -22.20 -15.41
N GLU A 57 15.75 -21.81 -14.32
CA GLU A 57 14.80 -22.68 -13.64
C GLU A 57 13.60 -23.03 -14.51
N ASN A 58 13.14 -24.29 -14.42
CA ASN A 58 11.99 -24.79 -15.18
C ASN A 58 10.64 -24.43 -14.53
N ILE A 59 10.48 -23.17 -14.12
CA ILE A 59 9.21 -22.65 -13.59
C ILE A 59 8.23 -22.39 -14.72
N ASP A 60 7.00 -22.84 -14.58
CA ASP A 60 5.92 -22.59 -15.53
C ASP A 60 5.47 -21.11 -15.56
N GLU A 61 5.18 -20.57 -16.74
CA GLU A 61 4.80 -19.16 -16.92
C GLU A 61 3.43 -18.88 -16.29
N ASP A 62 2.48 -19.80 -16.40
CA ASP A 62 1.15 -19.65 -15.80
C ASP A 62 1.22 -19.62 -14.27
N SER A 63 2.13 -20.40 -13.70
CA SER A 63 2.45 -20.38 -12.26
C SER A 63 3.01 -19.03 -11.81
N LEU A 64 3.95 -18.44 -12.57
CA LEU A 64 4.49 -17.09 -12.29
C LEU A 64 3.43 -16.01 -12.40
N LYS A 65 2.59 -16.09 -13.43
CA LYS A 65 1.50 -15.15 -13.66
C LYS A 65 0.47 -15.21 -12.53
N SER A 66 0.09 -16.41 -12.12
CA SER A 66 -0.84 -16.65 -11.01
C SER A 66 -0.25 -16.13 -9.70
N ALA A 67 1.01 -16.45 -9.39
CA ALA A 67 1.69 -15.97 -8.20
C ALA A 67 1.79 -14.44 -8.16
N THR A 68 2.18 -13.82 -9.28
CA THR A 68 2.24 -12.36 -9.41
C THR A 68 0.87 -11.72 -9.17
N PHE A 69 -0.19 -12.28 -9.76
CA PHE A 69 -1.55 -11.79 -9.59
C PHE A 69 -2.03 -11.93 -8.14
N ASN A 70 -1.85 -13.11 -7.53
CA ASN A 70 -2.30 -13.41 -6.18
C ASN A 70 -1.60 -12.52 -5.14
N SER A 71 -0.28 -12.37 -5.25
CA SER A 71 0.51 -11.48 -4.38
C SER A 71 0.01 -10.05 -4.42
N PHE A 72 -0.09 -9.43 -5.61
CA PHE A 72 -0.50 -8.03 -5.71
C PHE A 72 -2.00 -7.83 -5.42
N SER A 73 -2.83 -8.84 -5.65
CA SER A 73 -4.26 -8.82 -5.26
C SER A 73 -4.42 -8.86 -3.75
N LYS A 74 -3.65 -9.71 -3.08
CA LYS A 74 -3.61 -9.80 -1.61
C LYS A 74 -3.08 -8.50 -1.00
N LEU A 75 -1.93 -8.02 -1.45
CA LEU A 75 -1.35 -6.76 -0.98
C LEU A 75 -2.30 -5.58 -1.16
N MET A 76 -2.97 -5.48 -2.32
CA MET A 76 -3.96 -4.44 -2.57
C MET A 76 -5.13 -4.50 -1.59
N LYS A 77 -5.67 -5.70 -1.33
CA LYS A 77 -6.77 -5.89 -0.36
C LYS A 77 -6.34 -5.53 1.07
N GLU A 78 -5.15 -5.95 1.49
CA GLU A 78 -4.61 -5.62 2.80
C GLU A 78 -4.44 -4.10 2.97
N ASP A 79 -3.87 -3.43 1.99
CA ASP A 79 -3.70 -1.98 2.00
C ASP A 79 -5.06 -1.24 1.97
N GLU A 80 -6.05 -1.71 1.21
CA GLU A 80 -7.42 -1.15 1.20
C GLU A 80 -8.12 -1.28 2.56
N LEU A 81 -7.91 -2.40 3.26
CA LEU A 81 -8.40 -2.58 4.64
C LEU A 81 -7.72 -1.62 5.61
N VAL A 82 -6.39 -1.45 5.52
CA VAL A 82 -5.65 -0.50 6.36
C VAL A 82 -6.10 0.94 6.08
N TYR A 83 -6.26 1.32 4.81
CA TYR A 83 -6.77 2.62 4.40
C TYR A 83 -8.14 2.91 5.01
N THR A 84 -9.06 1.94 4.92
CA THR A 84 -10.40 2.07 5.50
C THR A 84 -10.36 2.21 7.03
N ARG A 85 -9.48 1.46 7.71
CA ARG A 85 -9.26 1.60 9.16
C ARG A 85 -8.71 2.98 9.52
N ASN A 86 -7.79 3.51 8.74
CA ASN A 86 -7.21 4.84 8.96
C ASN A 86 -8.23 5.95 8.74
N ILE A 87 -9.13 5.83 7.76
CA ILE A 87 -10.26 6.76 7.60
C ILE A 87 -11.14 6.74 8.85
N LYS A 88 -11.49 5.55 9.38
CA LYS A 88 -12.29 5.45 10.61
C LYS A 88 -11.57 6.10 11.79
N LYS A 89 -10.27 5.83 11.97
CA LYS A 89 -9.42 6.45 13.01
C LYS A 89 -9.42 7.97 12.89
N THR A 90 -9.25 8.49 11.67
CA THR A 90 -9.30 9.92 11.35
C THR A 90 -10.63 10.53 11.79
N ILE A 91 -11.75 9.94 11.40
CA ILE A 91 -13.09 10.43 11.76
C ILE A 91 -13.27 10.46 13.28
N ILE A 92 -12.86 9.40 13.99
CA ILE A 92 -12.97 9.33 15.45
C ILE A 92 -12.14 10.46 16.11
N LEU A 93 -10.90 10.68 15.65
CA LEU A 93 -10.04 11.74 16.18
C LEU A 93 -10.65 13.13 15.97
N PHE A 94 -11.20 13.41 14.79
CA PHE A 94 -11.89 14.68 14.52
C PHE A 94 -13.14 14.85 15.38
N VAL A 95 -13.96 13.81 15.52
CA VAL A 95 -15.17 13.88 16.36
C VAL A 95 -14.81 14.18 17.81
N ILE A 96 -13.80 13.50 18.37
CA ILE A 96 -13.31 13.76 19.72
C ILE A 96 -12.79 15.20 19.83
N GLY A 97 -11.97 15.66 18.87
CA GLY A 97 -11.46 17.03 18.82
C GLY A 97 -12.59 18.07 18.83
N ILE A 98 -13.61 17.88 17.99
CA ILE A 98 -14.78 18.77 17.92
C ILE A 98 -15.54 18.80 19.25
N ILE A 99 -15.79 17.63 19.86
CA ILE A 99 -16.46 17.55 21.17
C ILE A 99 -15.67 18.35 22.22
N ILE A 100 -14.35 18.16 22.30
CA ILE A 100 -13.48 18.89 23.22
C ILE A 100 -13.49 20.39 22.92
N GLY A 101 -13.49 20.77 21.63
CA GLY A 101 -13.61 22.16 21.19
C GLY A 101 -14.92 22.83 21.63
N VAL A 102 -16.05 22.11 21.58
CA VAL A 102 -17.34 22.60 22.09
C VAL A 102 -17.28 22.80 23.61
N PHE A 103 -16.69 21.87 24.36
CA PHE A 103 -16.50 22.02 25.80
C PHE A 103 -15.59 23.20 26.14
N TYR A 104 -14.50 23.39 25.38
CA TYR A 104 -13.62 24.54 25.48
C TYR A 104 -14.39 25.86 25.35
N LEU A 105 -15.19 26.04 24.29
CA LEU A 105 -15.95 27.27 24.06
C LEU A 105 -16.92 27.57 25.21
N LYS A 106 -17.51 26.53 25.82
CA LYS A 106 -18.42 26.67 26.95
C LYS A 106 -17.69 27.02 28.25
N LEU A 107 -16.55 26.37 28.53
CA LEU A 107 -15.80 26.55 29.79
C LEU A 107 -14.89 27.78 29.79
N SER A 108 -14.38 28.22 28.64
CA SER A 108 -13.41 29.31 28.54
C SER A 108 -13.94 30.62 29.14
N SER A 109 -15.26 30.81 29.17
CA SER A 109 -15.91 31.99 29.78
C SER A 109 -15.87 32.02 31.31
N LYS A 110 -15.70 30.86 31.96
CA LYS A 110 -15.75 30.72 33.44
C LYS A 110 -14.45 30.22 34.05
N HIS A 111 -13.66 29.47 33.29
CA HIS A 111 -12.43 28.82 33.76
C HIS A 111 -11.35 28.91 32.67
N GLU A 112 -10.68 30.05 32.57
CA GLU A 112 -9.69 30.33 31.52
C GLU A 112 -8.56 29.30 31.48
N TYR A 113 -8.03 28.89 32.64
CA TYR A 113 -6.94 27.90 32.70
C TYR A 113 -7.36 26.53 32.15
N ILE A 114 -8.55 26.04 32.54
CA ILE A 114 -9.09 24.76 32.05
C ILE A 114 -9.44 24.88 30.56
N GLY A 115 -9.96 26.04 30.13
CA GLY A 115 -10.17 26.35 28.72
C GLY A 115 -8.89 26.26 27.90
N GLY A 116 -7.79 26.83 28.39
CA GLY A 116 -6.47 26.75 27.74
C GLY A 116 -6.00 25.30 27.55
N ILE A 117 -6.13 24.45 28.58
CA ILE A 117 -5.79 23.03 28.47
C ILE A 117 -6.67 22.33 27.42
N LEU A 118 -7.98 22.54 27.46
CA LEU A 118 -8.91 21.93 26.49
C LEU A 118 -8.64 22.41 25.05
N SER A 119 -8.21 23.66 24.87
CA SER A 119 -7.82 24.21 23.57
C SER A 119 -6.60 23.46 23.00
N ILE A 120 -5.57 23.25 23.81
CA ILE A 120 -4.37 22.49 23.40
C ILE A 120 -4.76 21.05 23.05
N VAL A 121 -5.54 20.39 23.91
CA VAL A 121 -5.98 19.00 23.68
C VAL A 121 -6.80 18.91 22.39
N CYS A 122 -7.76 19.83 22.18
CA CYS A 122 -8.55 19.91 20.95
C CYS A 122 -7.65 19.98 19.71
N TRP A 123 -6.65 20.87 19.73
CA TRP A 123 -5.70 21.02 18.64
C TRP A 123 -4.90 19.74 18.38
N VAL A 124 -4.42 19.05 19.43
CA VAL A 124 -3.69 17.78 19.29
C VAL A 124 -4.53 16.69 18.61
N PHE A 125 -5.81 16.56 18.98
CA PHE A 125 -6.71 15.58 18.35
C PHE A 125 -6.98 15.90 16.88
N ILE A 126 -7.22 17.18 16.56
CA ILE A 126 -7.40 17.63 15.17
C ILE A 126 -6.13 17.37 14.36
N TRP A 127 -4.96 17.73 14.90
CA TRP A 127 -3.68 17.53 14.21
C TRP A 127 -3.38 16.05 13.98
N SER A 128 -3.58 15.19 14.99
CA SER A 128 -3.40 13.74 14.82
C SER A 128 -4.36 13.16 13.77
N GLY A 129 -5.60 13.65 13.71
CA GLY A 129 -6.54 13.30 12.64
C GLY A 129 -6.04 13.71 11.26
N THR A 130 -5.53 14.94 11.11
CA THR A 130 -4.92 15.39 9.85
C THR A 130 -3.69 14.59 9.46
N GLU A 131 -2.87 14.18 10.44
CA GLU A 131 -1.64 13.45 10.18
C GLU A 131 -1.94 12.08 9.55
N VAL A 132 -2.86 11.32 10.17
CA VAL A 132 -3.32 10.03 9.64
C VAL A 132 -3.99 10.21 8.27
N TYR A 133 -4.77 11.27 8.09
CA TYR A 133 -5.49 11.50 6.85
C TYR A 133 -4.58 11.85 5.66
N PHE A 134 -3.57 12.69 5.89
CA PHE A 134 -2.72 13.21 4.81
C PHE A 134 -1.43 12.43 4.63
N PHE A 135 -0.77 11.98 5.70
CA PHE A 135 0.54 11.33 5.59
C PHE A 135 0.39 9.81 5.47
N ASP A 136 -0.26 9.15 6.43
CA ASP A 136 -0.39 7.69 6.44
C ASP A 136 -1.17 7.20 5.21
N ASN A 137 -2.32 7.82 4.94
CA ASN A 137 -3.18 7.43 3.83
C ASN A 137 -2.60 7.75 2.45
N LEU A 138 -1.72 8.74 2.32
CA LEU A 138 -1.10 9.07 1.03
C LEU A 138 -0.18 7.94 0.58
N GLN A 139 0.65 7.42 1.48
CA GLN A 139 1.55 6.31 1.19
C GLN A 139 0.77 5.05 0.82
N ILE A 140 -0.26 4.72 1.61
CA ILE A 140 -1.12 3.55 1.35
C ILE A 140 -1.84 3.69 0.00
N LYS A 141 -2.38 4.88 -0.31
CA LYS A 141 -3.05 5.14 -1.59
C LYS A 141 -2.10 5.03 -2.78
N GLN A 142 -0.85 5.43 -2.63
CA GLN A 142 0.18 5.23 -3.66
C GLN A 142 0.48 3.74 -3.86
N LYS A 143 0.59 2.96 -2.77
CA LYS A 143 0.82 1.51 -2.84
C LYS A 143 -0.34 0.76 -3.48
N ILE A 144 -1.59 1.04 -3.08
CA ILE A 144 -2.81 0.50 -3.71
C ILE A 144 -2.82 0.77 -5.21
N ARG A 145 -2.45 2.00 -5.62
CA ARG A 145 -2.38 2.36 -7.02
C ARG A 145 -1.33 1.54 -7.77
N LYS A 146 -0.12 1.39 -7.22
CA LYS A 146 0.94 0.57 -7.82
C LYS A 146 0.49 -0.88 -7.98
N CYS A 147 -0.12 -1.48 -6.95
CA CYS A 147 -0.67 -2.83 -7.02
C CYS A 147 -1.75 -2.94 -8.10
N ARG A 148 -2.66 -1.94 -8.21
CA ARG A 148 -3.68 -1.92 -9.27
C ARG A 148 -3.09 -1.85 -10.67
N GLU A 149 -2.03 -1.07 -10.85
CA GLU A 149 -1.32 -1.00 -12.14
C GLU A 149 -0.65 -2.36 -12.46
N LEU A 150 -0.05 -3.04 -11.46
CA LEU A 150 0.55 -4.37 -11.61
C LEU A 150 -0.46 -5.49 -11.90
N LEU A 151 -1.68 -5.41 -11.36
CA LEU A 151 -2.74 -6.38 -11.68
C LEU A 151 -3.18 -6.32 -13.15
N SER A 152 -2.88 -5.23 -13.83
CA SER A 152 -3.08 -5.09 -15.28
C SER A 152 -1.81 -5.33 -16.11
N ALA A 153 -0.70 -5.72 -15.47
CA ALA A 153 0.56 -5.96 -16.14
C ALA A 153 0.54 -7.28 -16.92
N ASN A 154 1.23 -7.30 -18.06
CA ASN A 154 1.50 -8.53 -18.78
C ASN A 154 2.76 -9.18 -18.22
N VAL A 155 2.63 -10.42 -17.76
CA VAL A 155 3.72 -11.22 -17.21
C VAL A 155 4.18 -12.22 -18.26
N TYR A 156 5.49 -12.35 -18.42
CA TYR A 156 6.12 -13.29 -19.35
C TYR A 156 7.33 -13.95 -18.71
N LYS A 157 7.62 -15.19 -19.12
CA LYS A 157 8.90 -15.83 -18.85
C LYS A 157 9.75 -15.85 -20.12
N LYS A 158 11.03 -15.52 -20.01
CA LYS A 158 11.99 -15.68 -21.11
C LYS A 158 13.15 -16.55 -20.65
N THR A 159 13.34 -17.67 -21.32
CA THR A 159 14.53 -18.50 -21.16
C THR A 159 15.73 -17.75 -21.72
N SER A 160 16.79 -17.62 -20.94
CA SER A 160 18.06 -17.10 -21.41
C SER A 160 18.65 -18.13 -22.38
N GLU A 161 18.72 -17.78 -23.68
CA GLU A 161 19.54 -18.52 -24.67
C GLU A 161 21.03 -18.31 -24.39
#